data_AF-A0A354Q8N1-F1
#
_entry.id   AF-A0A354Q8N1-F1
#
_cell.length_a   1.000
_cell.length_b   1.000
_cell.length_c   1.000
_cell.angle_alpha   90.00
_cell.angle_beta   90.00
_cell.angle_gamma   90.00
#
_symmetry.space_group_name_H-M   'P 1'
#
loop_
_entity.id
_entity.type
_entity.pdbx_description
1 polymer ?
#
loop_
_entity_poly.entity_id
_entity_poly.type
_entity_poly.pdbx_seq_one_letter_code
_entity_poly.pdbx_strand_id
1 'polypeptide(L)'
;GQEKTEVPTEKKRRESREEGQVAFSKELSSAALLAGIVLTLVATSPIILDAMRQLMSQIFRDLAQSEELSIDSIFTLSGEILSIILPAFAPFAAVIIFVGI
;
A
#
# COMPACT_ATOMS: atom_id res chain seq x y z
N GLY A 1 -41.89 -3.65 -15.11
CA GLY A 1 -41.12 -4.24 -16.22
C GLY A 1 -40.98 -5.71 -15.95
N GLN A 2 -41.44 -6.58 -16.85
CA GLN A 2 -41.33 -8.03 -16.72
C GLN A 2 -39.86 -8.43 -16.65
N GLU A 3 -39.46 -9.06 -15.55
CA GLU A 3 -38.21 -9.82 -15.49
C GLU A 3 -38.33 -10.97 -16.50
N LYS A 4 -37.54 -10.90 -17.58
CA LYS A 4 -37.44 -11.97 -18.56
C LYS A 4 -36.78 -13.18 -17.89
N THR A 5 -37.56 -14.23 -17.67
CA THR A 5 -37.18 -15.51 -17.06
C THR A 5 -36.40 -16.45 -17.99
N GLU A 6 -36.11 -16.01 -19.22
CA GLU A 6 -35.45 -16.81 -20.24
C GLU A 6 -33.94 -16.65 -20.19
N VAL A 7 -33.22 -17.78 -20.14
CA VAL A 7 -31.76 -17.80 -20.09
C VAL A 7 -31.21 -17.19 -21.39
N PRO A 8 -30.20 -16.30 -21.34
CA PRO A 8 -29.71 -15.61 -22.54
C PRO A 8 -29.19 -16.60 -23.59
N THR A 9 -29.66 -16.46 -24.83
CA THR A 9 -29.19 -17.25 -25.98
C THR A 9 -27.71 -16.98 -26.28
N GLU A 10 -27.02 -17.94 -26.91
CA GLU A 10 -25.58 -17.82 -27.23
C GLU A 10 -25.25 -16.55 -28.03
N LYS A 11 -26.11 -16.19 -29.00
CA LYS A 11 -25.98 -14.95 -29.77
C LYS A 11 -25.96 -13.71 -28.87
N LYS A 12 -26.87 -13.66 -27.89
CA LYS A 12 -27.01 -12.53 -26.96
C LYS A 12 -25.83 -12.43 -25.98
N ARG A 13 -25.30 -13.58 -25.53
CA ARG A 13 -24.06 -13.61 -24.72
C ARG A 13 -22.84 -13.14 -25.52
N ARG A 14 -22.78 -13.47 -26.80
CA ARG A 14 -21.69 -13.03 -27.70
C ARG A 14 -21.79 -11.52 -27.95
N GLU A 15 -22.97 -11.01 -28.27
CA GLU A 15 -23.23 -9.58 -28.43
C GLU A 15 -22.89 -8.79 -27.16
N SER A 16 -23.30 -9.25 -25.97
CA SER A 16 -22.90 -8.60 -24.71
C SER A 16 -21.38 -8.57 -24.49
N ARG A 17 -20.65 -9.62 -24.90
CA ARG A 17 -19.18 -9.62 -24.83
C ARG A 17 -18.55 -8.66 -25.84
N GLU A 18 -19.08 -8.62 -27.07
CA GLU A 18 -18.66 -7.70 -28.14
C GLU A 18 -18.93 -6.24 -27.77
N GLU A 19 -20.01 -5.97 -27.04
CA GLU A 19 -20.38 -4.67 -26.47
C GLU A 19 -19.59 -4.31 -25.19
N GLY A 20 -18.65 -5.16 -24.75
CA GLY A 20 -17.83 -4.92 -23.55
C GLY A 20 -18.55 -5.14 -22.22
N GLN A 21 -19.77 -5.70 -22.22
CA GLN A 21 -20.49 -6.16 -21.03
C GLN A 21 -19.90 -7.49 -20.52
N VAL A 22 -18.60 -7.49 -20.26
CA VAL A 22 -17.91 -8.58 -19.55
C VAL A 22 -18.09 -8.37 -18.05
N ALA A 23 -18.37 -9.45 -17.33
CA ALA A 23 -18.55 -9.40 -15.88
C ALA A 23 -17.25 -8.93 -15.22
N PHE A 24 -17.25 -7.71 -14.68
CA PHE A 24 -16.18 -7.25 -13.81
C PHE A 24 -16.34 -7.94 -12.45
N SER A 25 -15.36 -8.75 -12.04
CA SER A 25 -15.40 -9.36 -10.72
C SER A 25 -15.19 -8.26 -9.68
N LYS A 26 -16.16 -8.07 -8.78
CA LYS A 26 -16.06 -7.12 -7.67
C LYS A 26 -14.79 -7.35 -6.81
N GLU A 27 -14.28 -8.57 -6.80
CA GLU A 27 -13.10 -8.97 -6.02
C GLU A 27 -11.77 -8.82 -6.77
N LEU A 28 -11.78 -8.52 -8.07
CA LEU A 28 -10.54 -8.42 -8.85
C LEU A 28 -9.68 -7.25 -8.37
N SER A 29 -10.30 -6.11 -8.06
CA SER A 29 -9.61 -4.94 -7.51
C SER A 29 -8.99 -5.26 -6.13
N SER A 30 -9.71 -5.96 -5.26
CA SER A 30 -9.21 -6.39 -3.95
C SER A 30 -8.01 -7.34 -4.08
N ALA A 31 -8.09 -8.30 -5.00
CA ALA A 31 -6.99 -9.24 -5.26
C ALA A 31 -5.76 -8.54 -5.84
N ALA A 32 -5.96 -7.60 -6.78
CA ALA A 32 -4.88 -6.81 -7.37
C ALA A 32 -4.21 -5.90 -6.32
N LEU A 33 -4.99 -5.31 -5.41
CA LEU A 33 -4.46 -4.48 -4.33
C LEU A 33 -3.59 -5.30 -3.39
N LEU A 34 -4.07 -6.47 -2.96
CA LEU A 34 -3.30 -7.37 -2.09
C LEU A 34 -1.99 -7.80 -2.76
N ALA A 35 -2.05 -8.23 -4.02
CA ALA A 35 -0.86 -8.60 -4.79
C ALA A 35 0.12 -7.43 -4.92
N GLY A 36 -0.38 -6.23 -5.23
CA GLY A 36 0.43 -5.02 -5.34
C GLY A 36 1.13 -4.66 -4.03
N ILE A 37 0.43 -4.75 -2.90
CA ILE A 37 1.01 -4.49 -1.57
C ILE A 37 2.11 -5.51 -1.25
N VAL A 38 1.88 -6.80 -1.50
CA VAL A 38 2.88 -7.86 -1.24
C VAL A 38 4.12 -7.67 -2.11
N LEU A 39 3.94 -7.40 -3.41
CA LEU A 39 5.05 -7.14 -4.33
C LEU A 39 5.84 -5.90 -3.92
N THR A 40 5.14 -4.84 -3.52
CA THR A 40 5.76 -3.62 -3.02
C THR A 40 6.59 -3.90 -1.78
N LEU A 41 6.03 -4.63 -0.80
CA LEU A 41 6.73 -4.99 0.42
C LEU A 41 8.02 -5.76 0.12
N VAL A 42 7.98 -6.73 -0.79
CA VAL A 42 9.18 -7.48 -1.19
C VAL A 42 10.20 -6.56 -1.85
N ALA A 43 9.77 -5.74 -2.81
CA ALA A 43 10.63 -4.83 -3.55
C ALA A 43 11.27 -3.74 -2.68
N THR A 44 10.54 -3.24 -1.68
CA THR A 44 10.98 -2.15 -0.78
C THR A 44 11.51 -2.66 0.55
N SER A 45 11.51 -3.99 0.78
CA SER A 45 12.01 -4.59 2.02
C SER A 45 13.42 -4.14 2.40
N PRO A 46 14.41 -3.97 1.48
CA PRO A 46 15.74 -3.48 1.88
C PRO A 46 15.68 -2.06 2.44
N ILE A 47 14.90 -1.18 1.82
CA ILE A 47 14.72 0.21 2.24
C ILE A 47 14.10 0.27 3.64
N ILE A 48 13.06 -0.56 3.87
CA ILE A 48 12.39 -0.63 5.18
C ILE A 48 13.36 -1.16 6.24
N LEU A 49 14.12 -2.21 5.94
CA LEU A 49 15.09 -2.78 6.88
C LEU A 49 16.21 -1.80 7.22
N ASP A 50 16.71 -1.05 6.24
CA ASP A 50 17.74 -0.05 6.46
C ASP A 50 17.21 1.15 7.25
N ALA A 51 15.99 1.61 6.98
CA ALA A 51 15.30 2.61 7.79
C ALA A 51 15.15 2.16 9.25
N MET A 52 14.77 0.89 9.49
CA MET A 52 14.68 0.33 10.84
C MET A 52 16.04 0.27 11.53
N ARG A 53 17.09 -0.16 10.83
CA ARG A 53 18.46 -0.19 11.36
C ARG A 53 18.95 1.20 11.73
N GLN A 54 18.71 2.18 10.86
CA GLN A 54 19.08 3.57 11.09
C GLN A 54 18.40 4.12 12.34
N LEU A 55 17.08 3.96 12.44
CA LEU A 55 16.29 4.41 13.58
C LEU A 55 16.75 3.77 14.89
N MET A 56 16.99 2.46 14.90
CA MET A 56 17.54 1.77 16.07
C MET A 56 18.91 2.33 16.45
N SER A 57 19.81 2.49 15.48
CA SER A 57 21.15 2.98 15.74
C SER A 57 21.18 4.42 16.26
N GLN A 58 20.29 5.28 15.78
CA GLN A 58 20.18 6.67 16.22
C GLN A 58 19.63 6.75 17.63
N ILE A 59 18.53 6.04 17.92
CA ILE A 59 17.94 6.00 19.26
C ILE A 59 18.98 5.53 20.29
N PHE A 60 19.69 4.44 20.03
CA PHE A 60 20.71 3.96 20.98
C PHE A 60 21.91 4.89 21.11
N ARG A 61 22.32 5.58 20.04
CA ARG A 61 23.39 6.58 20.11
C ARG A 61 22.98 7.78 20.95
N ASP A 62 21.77 8.29 20.73
CA ASP A 62 21.25 9.42 21.49
C ASP A 62 21.07 9.08 22.95
N LEU A 63 20.50 7.92 23.30
CA LEU A 63 20.42 7.47 24.69
C LEU A 63 21.80 7.28 25.34
N ALA A 64 22.81 6.85 24.57
CA ALA A 64 24.17 6.66 25.11
C ALA A 64 24.93 7.97 25.31
N GLN A 65 24.60 9.03 24.56
CA GLN A 65 25.27 10.34 24.64
C GLN A 65 24.52 11.36 25.50
N SER A 66 23.23 11.13 25.78
CA SER A 66 22.41 12.04 26.57
C SER A 66 22.57 11.75 28.07
N GLU A 67 23.14 12.68 28.84
CA GLU A 67 23.13 12.61 30.32
C GLU A 67 21.73 12.91 30.88
N GLU A 68 20.92 13.73 30.19
CA GLU A 68 19.52 14.00 30.51
C GLU A 68 18.65 14.05 29.24
N LEU A 69 17.48 13.39 29.28
CA LEU A 69 16.50 13.45 28.20
C LEU A 69 15.71 14.77 28.31
N SER A 70 16.04 15.72 27.43
CA SER A 70 15.33 16.99 27.34
C SER A 70 14.13 16.93 26.39
N ILE A 71 13.16 17.84 26.57
CA ILE A 71 12.00 17.96 25.66
C ILE A 71 12.46 18.28 24.22
N ASP A 72 13.51 19.09 24.07
CA ASP A 72 14.06 19.47 22.77
C ASP A 72 14.68 18.27 22.03
N SER A 73 15.40 17.40 22.76
CA SER A 73 15.94 16.14 22.25
C SER A 73 14.83 15.21 21.76
N ILE A 74 13.71 15.14 22.49
CA ILE A 74 12.54 14.34 22.09
C ILE A 74 11.91 14.89 20.81
N PHE A 75 11.77 16.22 20.68
CA PHE A 75 11.23 16.84 19.47
C PHE A 75 12.14 16.57 18.26
N THR A 76 13.46 16.69 18.42
CA THR A 76 14.42 16.40 17.37
C THR A 76 14.36 14.93 16.94
N LEU A 77 14.40 13.99 17.90
CA LEU A 77 14.25 12.55 17.64
C LEU A 77 12.93 12.23 16.92
N SER A 78 11.82 12.88 17.31
CA SER A 78 10.53 12.67 16.67
C SER A 78 10.53 13.10 15.20
N GLY A 79 11.21 14.21 14.88
CA GLY A 79 11.38 14.70 13.52
C GLY A 79 12.24 13.77 12.67
N GLU A 80 13.34 13.26 13.22
CA GLU A 80 14.20 12.29 12.54
C GLU A 80 13.46 10.99 12.26
N ILE A 81 12.75 10.44 13.25
CA ILE A 81 11.90 9.26 13.08
C ILE A 81 10.90 9.47 11.95
N LEU A 82 10.22 10.61 11.92
CA LEU A 82 9.27 10.92 10.85
C LEU A 82 9.98 10.95 9.49
N SER A 83 11.14 11.60 9.40
CA SER A 83 11.89 11.74 8.14
C SER A 83 12.36 10.40 7.57
N ILE A 84 12.60 9.40 8.43
CA ILE A 84 13.02 8.06 8.05
C ILE A 84 11.81 7.19 7.67
N ILE A 85 10.73 7.29 8.43
CA ILE A 85 9.55 6.42 8.27
C ILE A 85 8.67 6.87 7.08
N LEU A 86 8.42 8.17 6.91
CA LEU A 86 7.53 8.68 5.87
C LEU A 86 7.86 8.19 4.45
N PRO A 87 9.12 8.30 3.97
CA PRO A 87 9.47 7.83 2.63
C PRO A 87 9.38 6.31 2.48
N ALA A 88 9.52 5.53 3.57
CA ALA A 88 9.35 4.08 3.53
C ALA A 88 7.90 3.67 3.22
N PHE A 89 6.92 4.52 3.54
CA PHE A 89 5.50 4.29 3.25
C PHE A 89 5.03 4.83 1.88
N ALA A 90 5.77 5.76 1.28
CA ALA A 90 5.46 6.32 -0.04
C ALA A 90 5.12 5.29 -1.14
N PRO A 91 5.87 4.17 -1.32
CA PRO A 91 5.56 3.20 -2.36
C PRO A 91 4.24 2.45 -2.12
N PHE A 92 3.82 2.26 -0.87
CA PHE A 92 2.52 1.65 -0.56
C PHE A 92 1.37 2.58 -0.92
N ALA A 93 1.51 3.89 -0.62
CA ALA A 93 0.53 4.89 -1.03
C ALA A 93 0.37 4.95 -2.55
N ALA A 94 1.49 4.85 -3.30
CA ALA A 94 1.46 4.82 -4.75
C ALA A 94 0.65 3.62 -5.29
N VAL A 95 0.81 2.41 -4.72
CA VAL A 95 0.03 1.24 -5.13
C VAL A 95 -1.45 1.38 -4.80
N ILE A 96 -1.79 1.91 -3.63
CA ILE A 96 -3.19 2.13 -3.24
C ILE A 96 -3.86 3.09 -4.23
N ILE A 97 -3.19 4.18 -4.59
CA ILE A 97 -3.71 5.16 -5.55
C ILE A 97 -3.84 4.52 -6.95
N PHE A 98 -2.85 3.75 -7.40
CA PHE A 98 -2.85 3.17 -8.74
C PHE A 98 -3.89 2.06 -8.93
N VAL A 99 -4.19 1.29 -7.88
CA VAL A 99 -5.21 0.21 -7.93
C VAL A 99 -6.61 0.72 -7.58
N GLY A 100 -6.70 1.80 -6.79
CA GLY A 100 -7.96 2.42 -6.39
C GLY A 100 -8.59 3.33 -7.44
N ILE A 101 -7.82 3.78 -8.43
CA ILE A 101 -8.29 4.50 -9.63
C ILE A 101 -8.56 3.48 -10.74
#